data_AF-A0A6A7LEZ3-F1
#
_entry.id   AF-A0A6A7LEZ3-F1
#
_cell.length_a   1.000
_cell.length_b   1.000
_cell.length_c   1.000
_cell.angle_alpha   90.00
_cell.angle_beta   90.00
_cell.angle_gamma   90.00
#
_symmetry.space_group_name_H-M   'P 1'
#
loop_
_entity.id
_entity.type
_entity.pdbx_description
1 polymer ?
#
loop_
_entity_poly.entity_id
_entity_poly.type
_entity_poly.pdbx_seq_one_letter_code
_entity_poly.pdbx_strand_id
1 'polypeptide(L)'
;MSSELSGKKGILLVAAAIVGIFFVLQALFGFPIFKPKSDIVDSNAVVIIKDQSDGSCIVEASDRIPRSLSECPYEKDDMITITYTEGTDQIKNHKP
;
A
#
# COMPACT_ATOMS: atom_id res chain seq x y z
N MET A 1 31.59 -45.77 19.88
CA MET A 1 31.56 -44.29 20.04
C MET A 1 31.59 -43.65 18.66
N SER A 2 30.43 -43.35 18.07
CA SER A 2 30.33 -42.45 16.88
C SER A 2 28.88 -42.20 16.41
N SER A 3 27.87 -42.24 17.30
CA SER A 3 26.49 -41.86 16.89
C SER A 3 26.21 -40.36 17.08
N GLU A 4 26.98 -39.64 17.89
CA GLU A 4 26.78 -38.20 18.13
C GLU A 4 27.24 -37.29 16.97
N LEU A 5 28.10 -37.80 16.07
CA LEU A 5 28.57 -37.04 14.90
C LEU A 5 27.57 -37.07 13.73
N SER A 6 26.61 -38.01 13.74
CA SER A 6 25.67 -38.25 12.65
C SER A 6 24.39 -37.40 12.78
N GLY A 7 23.82 -37.30 13.98
CA GLY A 7 22.59 -36.52 14.21
C GLY A 7 22.75 -35.02 13.96
N LYS A 8 23.86 -34.42 14.42
CA LYS A 8 24.12 -32.98 14.24
C LYS A 8 24.31 -32.59 12.76
N LYS A 9 24.94 -33.46 11.97
CA LYS A 9 25.11 -33.25 10.53
C LYS A 9 23.82 -33.48 9.75
N GLY A 10 23.02 -34.48 10.14
CA GLY A 10 21.70 -34.72 9.55
C GLY A 10 20.73 -33.55 9.78
N ILE A 11 20.70 -33.00 11.00
CA ILE A 11 19.88 -31.82 11.34
C ILE A 11 20.31 -30.60 10.52
N LEU A 12 21.63 -30.40 10.33
CA LEU A 12 22.15 -29.28 9.54
C LEU A 12 21.71 -29.37 8.06
N LEU A 13 21.73 -30.58 7.48
CA LEU A 13 21.30 -30.81 6.09
C LEU A 13 19.80 -30.58 5.92
N VAL A 14 18.99 -31.06 6.85
CA VAL A 14 17.53 -30.84 6.83
C VAL A 14 17.21 -29.34 6.99
N ALA A 15 17.88 -28.65 7.91
CA ALA A 15 17.72 -27.21 8.08
C ALA A 15 18.12 -26.44 6.81
N ALA A 16 19.26 -26.79 6.19
CA ALA A 16 19.70 -26.17 4.95
C ALA A 16 18.72 -26.41 3.80
N ALA A 17 18.13 -27.60 3.69
CA ALA A 17 17.12 -27.91 2.69
C ALA A 17 15.84 -27.08 2.88
N ILE A 18 15.35 -26.96 4.12
CA ILE A 18 14.15 -26.15 4.43
C ILE A 18 14.40 -24.68 4.09
N VAL A 19 15.55 -24.13 4.50
CA VAL A 19 15.94 -22.75 4.19
C VAL A 19 16.04 -22.54 2.68
N GLY A 20 16.70 -23.47 1.96
CA GLY A 20 16.81 -23.42 0.51
C GLY A 20 15.46 -23.42 -0.19
N ILE A 21 14.55 -24.34 0.18
CA ILE A 21 13.19 -24.41 -0.37
C ILE A 21 12.44 -23.12 -0.08
N PHE A 22 12.55 -22.58 1.13
CA PHE A 22 11.93 -21.31 1.49
C PHE A 22 12.38 -20.20 0.54
N PHE A 23 13.69 -19.99 0.35
CA PHE A 23 14.19 -18.95 -0.55
C PHE A 23 13.81 -19.16 -2.02
N VAL A 24 13.78 -20.40 -2.51
CA VAL A 24 13.34 -20.71 -3.88
C VAL A 24 11.87 -20.36 -4.08
N LEU A 25 11.00 -20.72 -3.13
CA LEU A 25 9.59 -20.35 -3.18
C LEU A 25 9.41 -18.83 -3.13
N GLN A 26 10.14 -18.14 -2.26
CA GLN A 26 10.10 -16.67 -2.20
C GLN A 26 10.60 -16.02 -3.50
N ALA A 27 11.56 -16.61 -4.20
CA ALA A 27 12.04 -16.11 -5.49
C ALA A 27 11.02 -16.32 -6.62
N LEU A 28 10.28 -17.45 -6.61
CA LEU A 28 9.27 -17.76 -7.62
C LEU A 28 7.97 -16.96 -7.44
N PHE A 29 7.52 -16.79 -6.20
CA PHE A 29 6.26 -16.10 -5.88
C PHE A 29 6.43 -14.62 -5.51
N GLY A 30 7.67 -14.15 -5.43
CA GLY A 30 8.00 -12.81 -4.95
C GLY A 30 8.06 -12.74 -3.43
N PHE A 31 9.00 -11.96 -2.90
CA PHE A 31 9.15 -11.73 -1.46
C PHE A 31 8.04 -10.78 -0.97
N PRO A 32 7.09 -11.20 -0.11
CA PRO A 32 6.02 -10.35 0.41
C PRO A 32 6.52 -9.37 1.50
N ILE A 33 7.80 -9.44 1.88
CA ILE A 33 8.38 -8.62 2.96
C ILE A 33 8.63 -7.19 2.50
N PHE A 34 8.96 -6.98 1.22
CA PHE A 34 9.18 -5.66 0.66
C PHE A 34 7.86 -5.12 0.09
N LYS A 35 6.97 -4.65 0.97
CA LYS A 35 5.90 -3.77 0.53
C LYS A 35 6.54 -2.45 0.08
N PRO A 36 6.31 -1.98 -1.16
CA PRO A 36 6.74 -0.65 -1.53
C PRO A 36 6.13 0.36 -0.55
N LYS A 37 6.93 1.30 -0.08
CA LYS A 37 6.46 2.38 0.77
C LYS A 37 5.48 3.19 -0.07
N SER A 38 4.25 3.38 0.41
CA SER A 38 3.29 4.23 -0.24
C SER A 38 3.73 5.68 -0.06
N ASP A 39 4.05 6.36 -1.14
CA ASP A 39 4.51 7.74 -1.10
C ASP A 39 3.34 8.69 -0.82
N ILE A 40 3.66 9.80 -0.14
CA ILE A 40 2.72 10.90 0.07
C ILE A 40 2.91 11.86 -1.10
N VAL A 41 1.84 12.09 -1.85
CA VAL A 41 1.86 12.85 -3.10
C VAL A 41 0.87 14.00 -3.01
N ASP A 42 1.30 15.17 -3.48
CA ASP A 42 0.43 16.32 -3.74
C ASP A 42 0.00 16.28 -5.21
N SER A 43 -1.31 16.24 -5.48
CA SER A 43 -1.84 16.28 -6.84
C SER A 43 -3.04 17.19 -6.94
N ASN A 44 -3.22 17.77 -8.12
CA ASN A 44 -4.49 18.36 -8.52
C ASN A 44 -5.55 17.25 -8.56
N ALA A 45 -6.72 17.55 -8.02
CA ALA A 45 -7.90 16.72 -8.04
C ALA A 45 -9.11 17.57 -8.40
N VAL A 46 -10.08 16.95 -9.07
CA VAL A 46 -11.33 17.59 -9.45
C VAL A 46 -12.45 17.07 -8.55
N VAL A 47 -13.29 17.97 -8.06
CA VAL A 47 -14.50 17.61 -7.32
C VAL A 47 -15.54 17.07 -8.30
N ILE A 48 -15.74 15.76 -8.31
CA ILE A 48 -16.67 15.12 -9.26
C ILE A 48 -18.11 15.07 -8.74
N ILE A 49 -18.29 15.01 -7.41
CA ILE A 49 -19.59 14.93 -6.76
C ILE A 49 -19.52 15.74 -5.46
N LYS A 50 -20.55 16.55 -5.19
CA LYS A 50 -20.80 17.18 -3.89
C LYS A 50 -22.10 16.65 -3.33
N ASP A 51 -22.03 16.01 -2.17
CA ASP A 51 -23.22 15.58 -1.44
C ASP A 51 -23.75 16.77 -0.64
N GLN A 52 -25.00 17.14 -0.93
CA GLN A 52 -25.66 18.28 -0.30
C GLN A 52 -26.23 17.94 1.09
N SER A 53 -26.31 16.65 1.44
CA SER A 53 -26.93 16.20 2.69
C SER A 53 -25.98 16.24 3.88
N ASP A 54 -24.71 15.89 3.67
CA ASP A 54 -23.67 15.85 4.71
C ASP A 54 -22.51 16.84 4.44
N GLY A 55 -22.53 17.54 3.31
CA GLY A 55 -21.46 18.45 2.90
C GLY A 55 -20.16 17.73 2.53
N SER A 56 -20.20 16.42 2.29
CA SER A 56 -19.06 15.66 1.78
C SER A 56 -18.91 15.85 0.27
N CYS A 57 -17.72 15.61 -0.25
CA CYS A 57 -17.49 15.57 -1.69
C CYS A 57 -16.59 14.42 -2.09
N ILE A 58 -16.76 13.94 -3.32
CA ILE A 58 -15.88 12.97 -3.94
C ILE A 58 -14.95 13.70 -4.88
N VAL A 59 -13.66 13.49 -4.69
CA VAL A 59 -12.59 14.10 -5.48
C VAL A 59 -11.79 13.02 -6.21
N GLU A 60 -11.40 13.30 -7.44
CA GLU A 60 -10.60 12.40 -8.27
C GLU A 60 -9.28 13.08 -8.64
N ALA A 61 -8.15 12.47 -8.25
CA ALA A 61 -6.81 12.93 -8.57
C ALA A 61 -6.28 12.27 -9.86
N SER A 62 -5.02 12.53 -10.19
CA SER A 62 -4.35 11.97 -11.39
C SER A 62 -4.33 10.43 -11.44
N ASP A 63 -4.42 9.77 -10.28
CA ASP A 63 -4.43 8.31 -10.16
C ASP A 63 -5.81 7.68 -10.42
N ARG A 64 -6.84 8.49 -10.67
CA ARG A 64 -8.22 8.06 -10.98
C ARG A 64 -8.88 7.24 -9.88
N ILE A 65 -8.42 7.40 -8.64
CA ILE A 65 -9.04 6.79 -7.47
C ILE A 65 -9.96 7.84 -6.83
N PRO A 66 -11.29 7.61 -6.80
CA PRO A 66 -12.23 8.50 -6.12
C PRO A 66 -11.99 8.47 -4.61
N ARG A 67 -11.89 9.64 -3.98
CA ARG A 67 -11.69 9.80 -2.54
C ARG A 67 -12.79 10.65 -1.94
N SER A 68 -13.27 10.28 -0.75
CA SER A 68 -14.25 11.08 -0.03
C SER A 68 -13.54 12.11 0.86
N LEU A 69 -14.00 13.36 0.79
CA LEU A 69 -13.59 14.45 1.64
C LEU A 69 -14.80 14.91 2.46
N SER A 70 -14.72 14.73 3.78
CA SER A 70 -15.70 15.25 4.73
C SER A 70 -15.54 16.76 4.89
N GLU A 71 -16.66 17.48 5.09
CA GLU A 71 -16.67 18.94 5.26
C GLU A 71 -16.02 19.69 4.09
N CYS A 72 -16.52 19.42 2.88
CA CYS A 72 -15.97 19.95 1.64
C CYS A 72 -16.51 21.36 1.34
N PRO A 73 -15.68 22.42 1.44
CA PRO A 73 -16.12 23.79 1.13
C PRO A 73 -16.17 24.07 -0.38
N TYR A 74 -15.73 23.14 -1.21
CA TYR A 74 -15.58 23.30 -2.65
C TYR A 74 -16.88 22.95 -3.39
N GLU A 75 -17.05 23.48 -4.59
CA GLU A 75 -18.16 23.16 -5.48
C GLU A 75 -17.79 22.05 -6.47
N LYS A 76 -18.82 21.46 -7.09
CA LYS A 76 -18.61 20.50 -8.16
C LYS A 76 -17.83 21.16 -9.31
N ASP A 77 -16.91 20.40 -9.90
CA ASP A 77 -16.00 20.80 -10.97
C ASP A 77 -14.87 21.75 -10.54
N ASP A 78 -14.76 22.08 -9.25
CA ASP A 78 -13.60 22.80 -8.72
C ASP A 78 -12.32 21.94 -8.81
N MET A 79 -11.21 22.61 -9.14
CA MET A 79 -9.87 22.03 -9.10
C MET A 79 -9.20 22.42 -7.79
N ILE A 80 -8.82 21.41 -7.01
CA ILE A 80 -8.17 21.58 -5.71
C ILE A 80 -6.87 20.78 -5.67
N THR A 81 -5.94 21.16 -4.79
CA THR A 81 -4.75 20.34 -4.51
C THR A 81 -5.01 19.47 -3.30
N ILE A 82 -4.90 18.14 -3.45
CA ILE A 82 -4.98 17.20 -2.34
C ILE A 82 -3.63 16.53 -2.08
N THR A 83 -3.30 16.37 -0.81
CA THR A 83 -2.19 15.54 -0.34
C THR A 83 -2.76 14.17 0.04
N TYR A 84 -2.32 13.10 -0.60
CA TYR A 84 -2.82 11.74 -0.33
C TYR A 84 -1.69 10.72 -0.31
N THR A 85 -1.98 9.54 0.22
CA THR A 85 -1.06 8.40 0.18
C THR A 85 -1.38 7.55 -1.05
N GLU A 86 -0.42 7.39 -1.95
CA GLU A 86 -0.60 6.64 -3.21
C GLU A 86 -1.11 5.22 -2.96
N GLY A 87 -2.03 4.77 -3.83
CA GLY A 87 -2.65 3.45 -3.70
C GLY A 87 -3.65 3.31 -2.53
N THR A 88 -4.01 4.42 -1.86
CA THR A 88 -5.03 4.45 -0.82
C THR A 88 -6.07 5.53 -1.07
N ASP A 89 -7.22 5.42 -0.39
CA ASP A 89 -8.31 6.39 -0.41
C ASP A 89 -8.12 7.53 0.61
N GLN A 90 -7.04 7.51 1.39
CA GLN A 90 -6.83 8.46 2.48
C GLN A 90 -6.27 9.79 1.99
N ILE A 91 -7.03 10.86 2.22
CA ILE A 91 -6.60 12.24 2.09
C ILE A 91 -5.93 12.68 3.40
N LYS A 92 -4.74 13.28 3.32
CA LYS A 92 -4.02 13.87 4.45
C LYS A 92 -4.30 15.36 4.59
N ASN A 93 -4.45 16.07 3.47
CA ASN A 93 -4.71 17.50 3.45
C ASN A 93 -5.36 17.91 2.12
N HIS A 94 -6.00 19.07 2.11
CA HIS A 94 -6.57 19.68 0.91
C HIS A 94 -6.37 21.20 0.95
N LYS A 95 -6.20 21.80 -0.22
CA LYS A 95 -6.07 23.25 -0.42
C LYS A 95 -6.81 23.67 -1.69
N PRO A 96 -7.38 24.88 -1.72
CA PRO A 96 -7.86 25.46 -2.97
C PRO A 96 -6.71 25.59 -3.98
#